data_AF-A0A452GYQ9-F1
#
_entry.id   AF-A0A452GYQ9-F1
#
_cell.length_a   1.000
_cell.length_b   1.000
_cell.length_c   1.000
_cell.angle_alpha   90.00
_cell.angle_beta   90.00
_cell.angle_gamma   90.00
#
_symmetry.space_group_name_H-M   'P 1'
#
loop_
_entity.id
_entity.type
_entity.pdbx_description
1 polymer ?
#
loop_
_entity_poly.entity_id
_entity_poly.type
_entity_poly.pdbx_seq_one_letter_code
_entity_poly.pdbx_strand_id
1 'polypeptide(L)'
;MYLLFLLLFSYVLLLDFAPPPPDGPSASEALLYIWVFTLLCEELRQGCFTGHQPLAQRVRAYLQDPWNEFDLTALGLFLLGAVCRMFPRSYASGRTVLCLDFMVFTLRLIHIFAVNKQLGPKMIIVGKMMKDVFLFLFFLAVWLVAYGVTTEGLLHPSDQRLAWIFRRVFYRPYLQIFGQIPLNEIDGAGRGSPLEAEPCTNTYANWLVLVLLVIFLLVANILLLNLLIAMFSYTFAKVQGNSDTYWKSQRYSLILEYHNRPALAPPFIIISHLRQLLLHRARGGSSICYINYCYCPK
;
A
#
# COMPACT_ATOMS: atom_id res chain seq x y z
N MET A 1 -14.83 -13.54 5.57
CA MET A 1 -15.04 -13.27 4.11
C MET A 1 -13.84 -12.56 3.49
N TYR A 2 -13.43 -11.38 3.97
CA TYR A 2 -12.27 -10.69 3.38
C TYR A 2 -10.95 -11.49 3.41
N LEU A 3 -10.66 -12.19 4.51
CA LEU A 3 -9.51 -13.11 4.57
C LEU A 3 -9.61 -14.26 3.56
N LEU A 4 -10.83 -14.76 3.30
CA LEU A 4 -11.07 -15.83 2.33
C LEU A 4 -10.88 -15.31 0.89
N PHE A 5 -11.28 -14.07 0.63
CA PHE A 5 -10.93 -13.35 -0.61
C PHE A 5 -9.41 -13.24 -0.79
N LEU A 6 -8.66 -12.86 0.24
CA LEU A 6 -7.18 -12.78 0.16
C LEU A 6 -6.54 -14.15 -0.07
N LEU A 7 -7.06 -15.21 0.55
CA LEU A 7 -6.61 -16.58 0.31
C LEU A 7 -6.91 -17.05 -1.12
N LEU A 8 -8.08 -16.71 -1.66
CA LEU A 8 -8.43 -17.00 -3.05
C LEU A 8 -7.52 -16.22 -4.00
N PHE A 9 -7.26 -14.95 -3.73
CA PHE A 9 -6.38 -14.11 -4.54
C PHE A 9 -4.94 -14.63 -4.52
N SER A 10 -4.40 -14.99 -3.35
CA SER A 10 -3.06 -15.57 -3.26
C SER A 10 -2.97 -16.93 -3.95
N TYR A 11 -4.00 -17.78 -3.82
CA TYR A 11 -4.10 -19.06 -4.54
C TYR A 11 -4.05 -18.86 -6.05
N VAL A 12 -4.87 -17.94 -6.59
CA VAL A 12 -4.88 -17.59 -8.01
C VAL A 12 -3.52 -17.09 -8.48
N LEU A 13 -2.86 -16.18 -7.74
CA LEU A 13 -1.57 -15.63 -8.16
C LEU A 13 -0.42 -16.66 -8.13
N LEU A 14 -0.41 -17.54 -7.12
CA LEU A 14 0.70 -18.47 -6.88
C LEU A 14 0.57 -19.77 -7.66
N LEU A 15 -0.64 -20.33 -7.74
CA LEU A 15 -0.85 -21.69 -8.24
C LEU A 15 -1.60 -21.73 -9.57
N ASP A 16 -2.60 -20.85 -9.74
CA ASP A 16 -3.61 -20.99 -10.80
C ASP A 16 -3.55 -19.88 -11.87
N PHE A 17 -2.40 -19.21 -12.02
CA PHE A 17 -2.21 -18.13 -12.98
C PHE A 17 -1.66 -18.66 -14.31
N ALA A 18 -2.52 -19.30 -15.09
CA ALA A 18 -2.18 -19.83 -16.42
C ALA A 18 -2.25 -18.74 -17.52
N PRO A 19 -1.39 -18.81 -18.55
CA PRO A 19 -1.37 -17.84 -19.65
C PRO A 19 -2.68 -17.86 -20.47
N PRO A 20 -3.09 -16.70 -21.03
CA PRO A 20 -4.30 -16.57 -21.86
C PRO A 20 -4.16 -17.34 -23.20
N PRO A 21 -5.28 -17.57 -23.93
CA PRO A 21 -5.80 -18.84 -24.47
C PRO A 21 -4.84 -19.73 -25.28
N PRO A 22 -5.11 -21.06 -25.39
CA PRO A 22 -6.45 -21.68 -25.50
C PRO A 22 -7.18 -21.98 -24.18
N ASP A 23 -6.48 -22.12 -23.06
CA ASP A 23 -7.09 -22.32 -21.75
C ASP A 23 -7.56 -20.96 -21.22
N GLY A 24 -8.87 -20.72 -21.21
CA GLY A 24 -9.44 -19.49 -20.65
C GLY A 24 -9.14 -19.32 -19.15
N PRO A 25 -9.70 -18.28 -18.49
CA PRO A 25 -9.51 -18.10 -17.06
C PRO A 25 -10.02 -19.34 -16.30
N SER A 26 -9.23 -19.80 -15.33
CA SER A 26 -9.60 -20.93 -14.48
C SER A 26 -10.86 -20.60 -13.67
N ALA A 27 -11.58 -21.61 -13.19
CA ALA A 27 -12.78 -21.39 -12.37
C ALA A 27 -12.48 -20.56 -11.10
N SER A 28 -11.28 -20.70 -10.54
CA SER A 28 -10.80 -19.93 -9.38
C SER A 28 -10.55 -18.46 -9.73
N GLU A 29 -9.99 -18.17 -10.91
CA GLU A 29 -9.84 -16.80 -11.44
C GLU A 29 -11.20 -16.14 -11.74
N ALA A 30 -12.12 -16.88 -12.35
CA ALA A 30 -13.47 -16.37 -12.63
C ALA A 30 -14.20 -16.01 -11.32
N LEU A 31 -14.06 -16.83 -10.28
CA LEU A 31 -14.60 -16.53 -8.95
C LEU A 31 -13.98 -15.27 -8.35
N LEU A 32 -12.66 -15.05 -8.51
CA LEU A 32 -11.99 -13.84 -8.07
C LEU A 32 -12.54 -12.59 -8.78
N TYR A 33 -12.75 -12.64 -10.10
CA TYR A 33 -13.34 -11.53 -10.85
C TYR A 33 -14.76 -11.20 -10.39
N ILE A 34 -15.59 -12.22 -10.17
CA ILE A 34 -16.93 -12.02 -9.61
C ILE A 34 -16.82 -11.35 -8.24
N TRP A 35 -15.89 -11.80 -7.39
CA TRP A 35 -15.69 -11.21 -6.07
C TRP A 35 -15.28 -9.74 -6.14
N VAL A 36 -14.28 -9.39 -6.95
CA VAL A 36 -13.85 -7.99 -7.09
C VAL A 36 -14.95 -7.14 -7.71
N PHE A 37 -15.72 -7.68 -8.65
CA PHE A 37 -16.90 -7.00 -9.19
C PHE A 37 -17.94 -6.71 -8.10
N THR A 38 -18.12 -7.59 -7.11
CA THR A 38 -19.00 -7.30 -5.95
C THR A 38 -18.46 -6.16 -5.09
N LEU A 39 -17.14 -6.08 -4.91
CA LEU A 39 -16.50 -4.98 -4.17
C LEU A 39 -16.65 -3.66 -4.93
N LEU A 40 -16.45 -3.68 -6.25
CA LEU A 40 -16.68 -2.52 -7.12
C LEU A 40 -18.13 -2.03 -7.03
N CYS A 41 -19.11 -2.95 -7.08
CA CYS A 41 -20.52 -2.60 -6.90
C CYS A 41 -20.80 -1.96 -5.53
N GLU A 42 -20.17 -2.44 -4.45
CA GLU A 42 -20.32 -1.84 -3.12
C GLU A 42 -19.72 -0.43 -3.05
N GLU A 43 -18.53 -0.21 -3.61
CA GLU A 43 -17.91 1.13 -3.63
C GLU A 43 -18.70 2.11 -4.50
N LEU A 44 -19.17 1.68 -5.68
CA LEU A 44 -20.07 2.47 -6.51
C LEU A 44 -21.38 2.78 -5.77
N ARG A 45 -21.90 1.82 -5.00
CA ARG A 45 -23.10 2.06 -4.20
C ARG A 45 -22.86 3.15 -3.16
N GLN A 46 -21.76 3.03 -2.43
CA GLN A 46 -21.38 3.94 -1.36
C GLN A 46 -21.19 5.37 -1.89
N GLY A 47 -20.47 5.52 -3.01
CA GLY A 47 -20.21 6.84 -3.62
C GLY A 47 -21.41 7.50 -4.28
N CYS A 48 -22.30 6.73 -4.93
CA CYS A 48 -23.41 7.30 -5.71
C CYS A 48 -24.74 7.37 -4.94
N PHE A 49 -25.11 6.32 -4.21
CA PHE A 49 -26.47 6.20 -3.66
C PHE A 49 -26.60 6.71 -2.23
N THR A 50 -25.52 6.78 -1.46
CA THR A 50 -25.55 7.19 -0.03
C THR A 50 -25.66 8.72 0.11
N GLY A 51 -26.79 9.20 0.63
CA GLY A 51 -27.03 10.62 0.93
C GLY A 51 -28.17 11.26 0.12
N HIS A 52 -28.46 12.54 0.41
CA HIS A 52 -29.58 13.31 -0.20
C HIS A 52 -29.13 14.44 -1.15
N GLN A 53 -27.82 14.75 -1.22
CA GLN A 53 -27.28 15.87 -2.01
C GLN A 53 -27.22 15.60 -3.53
N PRO A 54 -26.92 16.57 -4.42
CA PRO A 54 -26.67 16.26 -5.84
C PRO A 54 -25.44 15.35 -6.03
N LEU A 55 -25.46 14.49 -7.06
CA LEU A 55 -24.46 13.42 -7.30
C LEU A 55 -23.01 13.93 -7.27
N ALA A 56 -22.73 15.06 -7.93
CA ALA A 56 -21.38 15.62 -8.01
C ALA A 56 -20.80 16.00 -6.64
N GLN A 57 -21.64 16.54 -5.75
CA GLN A 57 -21.21 16.91 -4.39
C GLN A 57 -20.97 15.68 -3.52
N ARG A 58 -21.73 14.60 -3.73
CA ARG A 58 -21.52 13.30 -3.04
C ARG A 58 -20.20 12.64 -3.45
N VAL A 59 -19.95 12.54 -4.75
CA VAL A 59 -18.70 11.94 -5.25
C VAL A 59 -17.50 12.74 -4.77
N ARG A 60 -17.60 14.08 -4.76
CA ARG A 60 -16.55 14.94 -4.21
C ARG A 60 -16.33 14.69 -2.72
N ALA A 61 -17.38 14.54 -1.93
CA ALA A 61 -17.26 14.23 -0.50
C ALA A 61 -16.68 12.82 -0.27
N TYR A 62 -17.05 11.83 -1.10
CA TYR A 62 -16.52 10.47 -1.02
C TYR A 62 -15.00 10.43 -1.30
N LEU A 63 -14.54 11.15 -2.33
CA LEU A 63 -13.12 11.23 -2.70
C LEU A 63 -12.25 12.03 -1.72
N GLN A 64 -12.84 12.74 -0.76
CA GLN A 64 -12.08 13.45 0.28
C GLN A 64 -11.62 12.55 1.43
N ASP A 65 -12.22 11.36 1.57
CA ASP A 65 -11.79 10.39 2.56
C ASP A 65 -10.58 9.59 2.02
N PRO A 66 -9.42 9.62 2.69
CA PRO A 66 -8.22 8.92 2.23
C PRO A 66 -8.42 7.40 2.12
N TRP A 67 -9.32 6.80 2.89
CA TRP A 67 -9.60 5.37 2.80
C TRP A 67 -10.38 5.01 1.54
N ASN A 68 -11.31 5.87 1.13
CA ASN A 68 -12.07 5.67 -0.10
C ASN A 68 -11.21 5.89 -1.34
N GLU A 69 -10.29 6.87 -1.29
CA GLU A 69 -9.29 7.06 -2.34
C GLU A 69 -8.38 5.82 -2.49
N PHE A 70 -7.96 5.24 -1.36
CA PHE A 70 -7.16 4.01 -1.33
C PHE A 70 -7.92 2.81 -1.92
N ASP A 71 -9.19 2.63 -1.54
CA ASP A 71 -10.04 1.54 -2.04
C ASP A 71 -10.33 1.68 -3.55
N LEU A 72 -10.56 2.90 -4.05
CA LEU A 72 -10.72 3.18 -5.47
C LEU A 72 -9.42 2.91 -6.26
N THR A 73 -8.28 3.25 -5.68
CA THR A 73 -6.96 2.99 -6.28
C THR A 73 -6.70 1.48 -6.39
N ALA A 74 -7.02 0.70 -5.35
CA ALA A 74 -6.91 -0.76 -5.38
C ALA A 74 -7.80 -1.38 -6.48
N LEU A 75 -9.07 -0.98 -6.55
CA LEU A 75 -9.97 -1.47 -7.60
C LEU A 75 -9.51 -1.06 -9.01
N GLY A 76 -8.99 0.15 -9.17
CA GLY A 76 -8.42 0.62 -10.43
C GLY A 76 -7.19 -0.18 -10.87
N LEU A 77 -6.28 -0.49 -9.95
CA LEU A 77 -5.10 -1.32 -10.21
C LEU A 77 -5.48 -2.76 -10.57
N PHE A 78 -6.46 -3.34 -9.89
CA PHE A 78 -6.99 -4.66 -10.25
C PHE A 78 -7.55 -4.69 -11.67
N LEU A 79 -8.39 -3.71 -12.02
CA LEU A 79 -8.96 -3.62 -13.37
C LEU A 79 -7.87 -3.46 -14.42
N LEU A 80 -6.87 -2.62 -14.17
CA LEU A 80 -5.72 -2.45 -15.05
C LEU A 80 -4.95 -3.78 -15.21
N GLY A 81 -4.67 -4.49 -14.11
CA GLY A 81 -4.01 -5.78 -14.13
C GLY A 81 -4.79 -6.85 -14.90
N ALA A 82 -6.12 -6.88 -14.72
CA ALA A 82 -7.02 -7.80 -15.42
C ALA A 82 -7.10 -7.50 -16.92
N VAL A 83 -7.12 -6.22 -17.33
CA VAL A 83 -7.08 -5.83 -18.75
C VAL A 83 -5.73 -6.19 -19.38
N CYS A 84 -4.62 -5.87 -18.71
CA CYS A 84 -3.27 -6.21 -19.18
C CYS A 84 -3.07 -7.72 -19.34
N ARG A 85 -3.73 -8.55 -18.51
CA ARG A 85 -3.72 -10.01 -18.62
C ARG A 85 -4.38 -10.51 -19.91
N MET A 86 -5.40 -9.84 -20.44
CA MET A 86 -6.13 -10.30 -21.63
C MET A 86 -5.27 -10.28 -22.90
N PHE A 87 -4.19 -9.50 -22.92
CA PHE A 87 -3.30 -9.41 -24.07
C PHE A 87 -2.03 -10.25 -23.85
N PRO A 88 -1.66 -11.14 -24.80
CA PRO A 88 -0.48 -12.00 -24.64
C PRO A 88 0.83 -11.21 -24.53
N ARG A 89 0.90 -10.04 -25.18
CA ARG A 89 2.09 -9.16 -25.14
C ARG A 89 2.33 -8.54 -23.76
N SER A 90 1.30 -8.33 -22.95
CA SER A 90 1.38 -7.67 -21.64
C SER A 90 1.06 -8.60 -20.48
N TYR A 91 1.06 -9.92 -20.71
CA TYR A 91 0.75 -10.92 -19.68
C TYR A 91 1.68 -10.82 -18.46
N ALA A 92 2.99 -10.71 -18.68
CA ALA A 92 3.97 -10.57 -17.61
C ALA A 92 3.73 -9.29 -16.79
N SER A 93 3.46 -8.17 -17.47
CA SER A 93 3.10 -6.91 -16.83
C SER A 93 1.79 -7.01 -16.05
N GLY A 94 0.78 -7.71 -16.58
CA GLY A 94 -0.48 -7.98 -15.89
C GLY A 94 -0.28 -8.77 -14.60
N ARG A 95 0.56 -9.81 -14.62
CA ARG A 95 0.95 -10.56 -13.42
C ARG A 95 1.62 -9.64 -12.40
N THR A 96 2.59 -8.82 -12.81
CA THR A 96 3.30 -7.90 -11.91
C THR A 96 2.34 -6.88 -11.27
N VAL A 97 1.43 -6.29 -12.05
CA VAL A 97 0.43 -5.35 -11.54
C VAL A 97 -0.49 -6.04 -10.53
N LEU A 98 -0.98 -7.25 -10.82
CA LEU A 98 -1.84 -8.00 -9.89
C LEU A 98 -1.09 -8.41 -8.60
N CYS A 99 0.22 -8.69 -8.66
CA CYS A 99 1.02 -8.94 -7.46
C CYS A 99 1.16 -7.69 -6.58
N LEU A 100 1.38 -6.52 -7.18
CA LEU A 100 1.40 -5.25 -6.45
C LEU A 100 0.03 -4.93 -5.87
N ASP A 101 -1.02 -5.17 -6.65
CA ASP A 101 -2.40 -4.98 -6.24
C ASP A 101 -2.78 -5.87 -5.04
N PHE A 102 -2.32 -7.13 -5.00
CA PHE A 102 -2.48 -7.98 -3.82
C PHE A 102 -1.89 -7.33 -2.56
N MET A 103 -0.74 -6.67 -2.64
CA MET A 103 -0.19 -5.92 -1.49
C MET A 103 -1.16 -4.82 -1.04
N VAL A 104 -1.71 -4.04 -1.97
CA VAL A 104 -2.69 -2.98 -1.67
C VAL A 104 -3.94 -3.56 -1.00
N PHE A 105 -4.52 -4.65 -1.53
CA PHE A 105 -5.66 -5.33 -0.90
C PHE A 105 -5.34 -5.90 0.48
N THR A 106 -4.11 -6.36 0.74
CA THR A 106 -3.73 -6.79 2.09
C THR A 106 -3.61 -5.62 3.06
N LEU A 107 -3.09 -4.46 2.63
CA LEU A 107 -3.04 -3.25 3.47
C LEU A 107 -4.43 -2.77 3.89
N ARG A 108 -5.47 -2.99 3.08
CA ARG A 108 -6.87 -2.71 3.47
C ARG A 108 -7.32 -3.47 4.73
N LEU A 109 -6.68 -4.59 5.10
CA LEU A 109 -6.94 -5.26 6.39
C LEU A 109 -6.71 -4.32 7.57
N ILE A 110 -5.77 -3.39 7.46
CA ILE A 110 -5.47 -2.41 8.51
C ILE A 110 -6.72 -1.57 8.81
N HIS A 111 -7.44 -1.11 7.77
CA HIS A 111 -8.69 -0.37 7.93
C HIS A 111 -9.78 -1.21 8.60
N ILE A 112 -9.89 -2.49 8.24
CA ILE A 112 -10.86 -3.41 8.86
C ILE A 112 -10.53 -3.62 10.35
N PHE A 113 -9.26 -3.82 10.69
CA PHE A 113 -8.82 -4.00 12.07
C PHE A 113 -8.88 -2.70 12.90
N ALA A 114 -9.00 -1.53 12.27
CA ALA A 114 -9.19 -0.24 12.93
C ALA A 114 -10.44 -0.19 13.83
N VAL A 115 -11.46 -0.99 13.48
CA VAL A 115 -12.72 -1.08 14.23
C VAL A 115 -12.52 -1.73 15.60
N ASN A 116 -11.46 -2.54 15.77
CA ASN A 116 -11.21 -3.27 17.01
C ASN A 116 -10.80 -2.33 18.17
N LYS A 117 -11.32 -2.61 19.38
CA LYS A 117 -11.10 -1.79 20.58
C LYS A 117 -9.63 -1.68 21.01
N GLN A 118 -8.84 -2.71 20.77
CA GLN A 118 -7.43 -2.74 21.19
C GLN A 118 -6.46 -2.26 20.10
N LEU A 119 -6.81 -2.43 18.82
CA LEU A 119 -5.93 -2.13 17.68
C LEU A 119 -6.22 -0.76 17.06
N GLY A 120 -7.47 -0.29 17.11
CA GLY A 120 -7.89 0.97 16.50
C GLY A 120 -7.17 2.21 17.04
N PRO A 121 -7.12 2.44 18.37
CA PRO A 121 -6.39 3.57 18.94
C PRO A 121 -4.90 3.57 18.54
N LYS A 122 -4.27 2.38 18.51
CA LYS A 122 -2.87 2.22 18.10
C LYS A 122 -2.66 2.60 16.64
N MET A 123 -3.57 2.22 15.75
CA MET A 123 -3.50 2.58 14.33
C MET A 123 -3.59 4.10 14.12
N ILE A 124 -4.47 4.79 14.87
CA ILE A 124 -4.59 6.26 14.81
C ILE A 124 -3.28 6.93 15.24
N ILE A 125 -2.63 6.39 16.28
CA ILE A 125 -1.34 6.91 16.75
C ILE A 125 -0.26 6.72 15.68
N VAL A 126 -0.17 5.54 15.05
CA VAL A 126 0.75 5.30 13.92
C VAL A 126 0.53 6.31 12.79
N GLY A 127 -0.73 6.59 12.43
CA GLY A 127 -1.05 7.61 11.44
C GLY A 127 -0.56 9.01 11.82
N LYS A 128 -0.57 9.36 13.11
CA LYS A 128 -0.05 10.65 13.60
C LYS A 128 1.47 10.71 13.66
N MET A 129 2.15 9.58 13.87
CA MET A 129 3.61 9.45 13.87
C MET A 129 4.22 9.53 12.46
N MET A 130 3.42 9.43 11.40
CA MET A 130 3.92 9.55 10.02
C MET A 130 4.66 10.88 9.77
N LYS A 131 4.29 11.97 10.46
CA LYS A 131 5.03 13.25 10.36
C LYS A 131 6.47 13.12 10.85
N ASP A 132 6.69 12.37 11.92
CA ASP A 132 8.02 12.12 12.48
C ASP A 132 8.84 11.23 11.54
N VAL A 133 8.18 10.23 10.91
CA VAL A 133 8.79 9.40 9.84
C VAL A 133 9.25 10.26 8.67
N PHE A 134 8.41 11.17 8.17
CA PHE A 134 8.79 12.04 7.04
C PHE A 134 9.96 12.95 7.39
N LEU A 135 9.98 13.52 8.59
CA LEU A 135 11.10 14.34 9.06
C LEU A 135 12.40 13.53 9.14
N PHE A 136 12.34 12.31 9.67
CA PHE A 136 13.49 11.42 9.72
C PHE A 136 13.97 11.01 8.33
N LEU A 137 13.06 10.63 7.43
CA LEU A 137 13.40 10.28 6.05
C LEU A 137 14.06 11.44 5.31
N PHE A 138 13.65 12.68 5.59
CA PHE A 138 14.30 13.86 5.01
C PHE A 138 15.77 13.98 5.46
N PHE A 139 16.05 13.94 6.75
CA PHE A 139 17.43 13.98 7.26
C PHE A 139 18.25 12.78 6.78
N LEU A 140 17.65 11.59 6.79
CA LEU A 140 18.30 10.38 6.31
C LEU A 140 18.64 10.49 4.82
N ALA A 141 17.72 11.00 3.98
CA ALA A 141 17.95 11.14 2.55
C ALA A 141 19.08 12.13 2.25
N VAL A 142 19.13 13.28 2.94
CA VAL A 142 20.21 14.26 2.79
C VAL A 142 21.56 13.64 3.13
N TRP A 143 21.63 12.92 4.26
CA TRP A 143 22.85 12.26 4.70
C TRP A 143 23.27 11.10 3.77
N LEU A 144 22.31 10.29 3.35
CA LEU A 144 22.50 9.15 2.47
C LEU A 144 23.00 9.57 1.09
N VAL A 145 22.46 10.64 0.51
CA VAL A 145 22.95 11.17 -0.78
C VAL A 145 24.37 11.72 -0.64
N ALA A 146 24.66 12.47 0.43
CA ALA A 146 26.00 13.01 0.66
C ALA A 146 27.06 11.89 0.77
N TYR A 147 26.78 10.86 1.58
CA TYR A 147 27.66 9.71 1.74
C TYR A 147 27.75 8.87 0.45
N GLY A 148 26.61 8.56 -0.19
CA GLY A 148 26.54 7.70 -1.36
C GLY A 148 27.28 8.27 -2.56
N VAL A 149 27.07 9.56 -2.88
CA VAL A 149 27.75 10.23 -4.00
C VAL A 149 29.25 10.35 -3.73
N THR A 150 29.65 10.67 -2.50
CA THR A 150 31.07 10.79 -2.13
C THR A 150 31.79 9.44 -2.24
N THR A 151 31.17 8.37 -1.74
CA THR A 151 31.73 7.02 -1.79
C THR A 151 31.87 6.51 -3.22
N GLU A 152 30.85 6.73 -4.05
CA GLU A 152 30.89 6.33 -5.46
C GLU A 152 31.96 7.10 -6.25
N GLY A 153 32.09 8.42 -6.02
CA GLY A 153 33.12 9.24 -6.65
C GLY A 153 34.55 8.84 -6.26
N LEU A 154 34.76 8.31 -5.04
CA LEU A 154 36.06 7.85 -4.57
C LEU A 154 36.43 6.45 -5.09
N LEU A 155 35.47 5.52 -5.13
CA LEU A 155 35.72 4.12 -5.51
C LEU A 155 35.68 3.89 -7.02
N HIS A 156 34.76 4.54 -7.74
CA HIS A 156 34.51 4.29 -9.17
C HIS A 156 34.47 5.60 -9.99
N PRO A 157 35.61 6.29 -10.16
CA PRO A 157 35.64 7.59 -10.85
C PRO A 157 35.27 7.51 -12.34
N SER A 158 35.31 6.32 -12.95
CA SER A 158 35.17 6.12 -14.39
C SER A 158 33.89 5.38 -14.82
N ASP A 159 33.03 4.94 -13.89
CA ASP A 159 31.78 4.27 -14.28
C ASP A 159 30.74 5.32 -14.75
N GLN A 160 30.10 5.07 -15.90
CA GLN A 160 29.08 5.94 -16.49
C GLN A 160 27.69 5.31 -16.51
N ARG A 161 27.53 4.10 -15.98
CA ARG A 161 26.26 3.38 -16.00
C ARG A 161 25.30 3.91 -14.95
N LEU A 162 24.43 4.84 -15.35
CA LEU A 162 23.46 5.51 -14.47
C LEU A 162 22.69 4.56 -13.54
N ALA A 163 22.14 3.46 -14.06
CA ALA A 163 21.36 2.52 -13.24
C ALA A 163 22.20 1.88 -12.11
N TRP A 164 23.47 1.60 -12.37
CA TRP A 164 24.39 1.06 -11.38
C TRP A 164 24.81 2.12 -10.37
N ILE A 165 25.07 3.35 -10.83
CA ILE A 165 25.36 4.50 -9.97
C ILE A 165 24.19 4.75 -9.01
N PHE A 166 22.94 4.79 -9.50
CA PHE A 166 21.76 4.95 -8.63
C PHE A 166 21.66 3.84 -7.57
N ARG A 167 21.94 2.58 -7.96
CA ARG A 167 21.96 1.46 -7.01
C ARG A 167 23.06 1.61 -5.96
N ARG A 168 24.27 2.04 -6.35
CA ARG A 168 25.40 2.23 -5.42
C ARG A 168 25.22 3.46 -4.52
N VAL A 169 24.66 4.55 -5.03
CA VAL A 169 24.46 5.80 -4.27
C VAL A 169 23.30 5.68 -3.27
N PHE A 170 22.21 5.02 -3.64
CA PHE A 170 21.02 4.97 -2.78
C PHE A 170 20.87 3.64 -2.04
N TYR A 171 20.82 2.54 -2.80
CA TYR A 171 20.43 1.24 -2.27
C TYR A 171 21.52 0.63 -1.37
N ARG A 172 22.80 0.71 -1.74
CA ARG A 172 23.89 0.17 -0.91
C ARG A 172 24.01 0.88 0.45
N PRO A 173 24.11 2.22 0.56
CA PRO A 173 24.13 2.91 1.84
C PRO A 173 22.88 2.66 2.69
N TYR A 174 21.71 2.55 2.06
CA TYR A 174 20.48 2.20 2.78
C TYR A 174 20.60 0.84 3.49
N LEU A 175 21.16 -0.18 2.82
CA LEU A 175 21.36 -1.51 3.41
C LEU A 175 22.42 -1.52 4.53
N GLN A 176 23.43 -0.64 4.46
CA GLN A 176 24.44 -0.53 5.50
C GLN A 176 23.86 -0.09 6.86
N ILE A 177 22.79 0.73 6.86
CA ILE A 177 22.04 1.11 8.07
C ILE A 177 21.51 -0.14 8.79
N PHE A 178 21.07 -1.15 8.03
CA PHE A 178 20.58 -2.43 8.55
C PHE A 178 21.68 -3.48 8.80
N GLY A 179 22.96 -3.09 8.69
CA GLY A 179 24.10 -3.95 9.01
C GLY A 179 24.63 -4.80 7.85
N GLN A 180 24.13 -4.62 6.62
CA GLN A 180 24.69 -5.29 5.44
C GLN A 180 25.83 -4.45 4.86
N ILE A 181 27.06 -4.71 5.31
CA ILE A 181 28.24 -3.95 4.91
C ILE A 181 29.13 -4.83 4.02
N PRO A 182 29.20 -4.57 2.70
CA PRO A 182 30.07 -5.33 1.79
C PRO A 182 31.52 -4.86 1.90
N LEU A 183 32.18 -5.16 3.02
CA LEU A 183 33.58 -4.80 3.28
C LEU A 183 34.53 -5.34 2.19
N ASN A 184 34.28 -6.56 1.69
CA ASN A 184 35.11 -7.20 0.66
C ASN A 184 35.15 -6.42 -0.67
N GLU A 185 34.10 -5.68 -0.99
CA GLU A 185 34.02 -4.84 -2.19
C GLU A 185 34.74 -3.50 -1.97
N ILE A 186 34.66 -2.94 -0.76
CA ILE A 186 35.29 -1.67 -0.39
C ILE A 186 36.81 -1.84 -0.25
N ASP A 187 37.27 -2.95 0.34
CA ASP A 187 38.67 -3.24 0.59
C ASP A 187 39.47 -3.67 -0.66
N GLY A 188 38.81 -3.78 -1.82
CA GLY A 188 39.46 -4.19 -3.08
C GLY A 188 39.95 -5.65 -3.09
N ALA A 189 39.56 -6.45 -2.10
CA ALA A 189 39.93 -7.87 -1.97
C ALA A 189 39.03 -8.79 -2.81
N GLY A 190 37.91 -8.29 -3.32
CA GLY A 190 37.01 -9.01 -4.22
C GLY A 190 37.65 -9.25 -5.60
N ARG A 191 38.28 -10.41 -5.80
CA ARG A 191 38.55 -10.93 -7.15
C ARG A 191 37.20 -11.15 -7.85
N GLY A 192 36.85 -10.29 -8.79
CA GLY A 192 35.59 -10.40 -9.54
C GLY A 192 35.48 -11.78 -10.20
N SER A 193 34.35 -12.46 -9.96
CA SER A 193 33.97 -13.59 -10.80
C SER A 193 33.57 -13.06 -12.18
N PRO A 194 33.92 -13.75 -13.29
CA PRO A 194 33.75 -13.22 -14.65
C PRO A 194 32.29 -13.03 -15.10
N LEU A 195 31.30 -13.42 -14.28
CA LEU A 195 29.87 -13.35 -14.58
C LEU A 195 29.22 -12.02 -14.17
N GLU A 196 29.84 -11.26 -13.27
CA GLU A 196 29.38 -9.92 -12.84
C GLU A 196 30.60 -9.01 -12.68
N ALA A 197 31.12 -8.52 -13.81
CA ALA A 197 32.27 -7.62 -13.81
C ALA A 197 31.90 -6.25 -13.20
N GLU A 198 31.93 -6.16 -11.87
CA GLU A 198 32.06 -4.87 -11.19
C GLU A 198 33.38 -4.22 -11.65
N PRO A 199 33.37 -2.93 -11.98
CA PRO A 199 34.57 -2.23 -12.42
C PRO A 199 35.60 -2.23 -11.30
N CYS A 200 36.90 -2.27 -11.65
CA CYS A 200 37.98 -2.28 -10.67
C CYS A 200 37.88 -1.05 -9.75
N THR A 201 37.86 -1.27 -8.44
CA THR A 201 37.83 -0.20 -7.44
C THR A 201 39.16 0.55 -7.42
N ASN A 202 39.09 1.87 -7.27
CA ASN A 202 40.28 2.70 -7.07
C ASN A 202 40.75 2.59 -5.62
N THR A 203 41.94 2.03 -5.39
CA THR A 203 42.53 1.84 -4.06
C THR A 203 43.17 3.09 -3.48
N TYR A 204 43.30 4.19 -4.24
CA TYR A 204 44.01 5.40 -3.81
C TYR A 204 43.46 6.02 -2.50
N ALA A 205 42.14 6.15 -2.39
CA ALA A 205 41.47 6.79 -1.26
C ALA A 205 40.61 5.82 -0.42
N ASN A 206 40.96 4.52 -0.42
CA ASN A 206 40.17 3.53 0.31
C ASN A 206 40.08 3.84 1.83
N TRP A 207 41.19 4.28 2.44
CA TRP A 207 41.20 4.68 3.85
C TRP A 207 40.15 5.76 4.17
N LEU A 208 39.92 6.70 3.25
CA LEU A 208 38.94 7.77 3.43
C LEU A 208 37.51 7.22 3.34
N VAL A 209 37.26 6.27 2.43
CA VAL A 209 35.97 5.58 2.32
C VAL A 209 35.64 4.81 3.60
N LEU A 210 36.64 4.13 4.20
CA LEU A 210 36.47 3.44 5.48
C LEU A 210 36.17 4.42 6.63
N VAL A 211 36.84 5.57 6.68
CA VAL A 211 36.54 6.62 7.67
C VAL A 211 35.13 7.17 7.46
N LEU A 212 34.74 7.46 6.22
CA LEU A 212 33.39 7.92 5.88
C LEU A 212 32.33 6.89 6.24
N LEU A 213 32.59 5.59 6.06
CA LEU A 213 31.70 4.51 6.48
C LEU A 213 31.47 4.53 7.99
N VAL A 214 32.53 4.66 8.79
CA VAL A 214 32.41 4.73 10.26
C VAL A 214 31.58 5.95 10.68
N ILE A 215 31.85 7.12 10.10
CA ILE A 215 31.10 8.35 10.38
C ILE A 215 29.63 8.19 9.93
N PHE A 216 29.38 7.60 8.77
CA PHE A 216 28.05 7.33 8.25
C PHE A 216 27.24 6.46 9.20
N LEU A 217 27.81 5.34 9.66
CA LEU A 217 27.17 4.43 10.61
C LEU A 217 26.92 5.10 11.98
N LEU A 218 27.85 5.91 12.47
CA LEU A 218 27.67 6.66 13.71
C LEU A 218 26.48 7.62 13.60
N VAL A 219 26.42 8.44 12.54
CA VAL A 219 25.34 9.41 12.34
C VAL A 219 24.00 8.70 12.08
N ALA A 220 23.96 7.72 11.18
CA ALA A 220 22.71 7.05 10.84
C ALA A 220 22.17 6.19 12.00
N ASN A 221 23.00 5.30 12.56
CA ASN A 221 22.52 4.31 13.52
C ASN A 221 22.53 4.80 14.97
N ILE A 222 23.52 5.60 15.37
CA ILE A 222 23.63 6.06 16.75
C ILE A 222 22.88 7.38 16.96
N LEU A 223 22.91 8.30 15.99
CA LEU A 223 22.24 9.59 16.13
C LEU A 223 20.81 9.55 15.57
N LEU A 224 20.64 9.31 14.27
CA LEU A 224 19.33 9.48 13.61
C LEU A 224 18.30 8.43 14.07
N LEU A 225 18.65 7.14 14.14
CA LEU A 225 17.71 6.10 14.61
C LEU A 225 17.29 6.31 16.08
N ASN A 226 18.24 6.64 16.97
CA ASN A 226 17.90 6.88 18.37
C ASN A 226 17.07 8.15 18.55
N LEU A 227 17.30 9.18 17.74
CA LEU A 227 16.44 10.36 17.71
C LEU A 227 15.03 10.01 17.22
N LEU A 228 14.89 9.16 16.20
CA LEU A 228 13.57 8.70 15.72
C LEU A 228 12.79 7.97 16.82
N ILE A 229 13.46 7.09 17.57
CA ILE A 229 12.85 6.39 18.72
C ILE A 229 12.40 7.40 19.78
N ALA A 230 13.22 8.42 20.08
CA ALA A 230 12.86 9.46 21.04
C ALA A 230 11.66 10.30 20.58
N MET A 231 11.62 10.69 19.29
CA MET A 231 10.48 11.40 18.71
C MET A 231 9.20 10.57 18.74
N PHE A 232 9.27 9.28 18.36
CA PHE A 232 8.14 8.37 18.48
C PHE A 232 7.66 8.23 19.92
N SER A 233 8.56 8.10 20.90
CA SER A 233 8.18 8.04 22.32
C SER A 233 7.44 9.30 22.77
N TYR A 234 7.95 10.48 22.41
CA TYR A 234 7.32 11.76 22.71
C TYR A 234 5.94 11.91 22.06
N THR A 235 5.84 11.64 20.75
CA THR A 235 4.57 11.71 20.01
C THR A 235 3.59 10.65 20.50
N PHE A 236 4.05 9.44 20.83
CA PHE A 236 3.22 8.39 21.42
C PHE A 236 2.56 8.88 22.71
N ALA A 237 3.35 9.38 23.67
CA ALA A 237 2.85 9.87 24.94
C ALA A 237 1.88 11.05 24.76
N LYS A 238 2.19 11.98 23.86
CA LYS A 238 1.35 13.15 23.56
C LYS A 238 0.01 12.78 22.91
N VAL A 239 0.02 11.83 21.96
CA VAL A 239 -1.16 11.46 21.19
C VAL A 239 -2.04 10.44 21.94
N GLN A 240 -1.44 9.57 22.76
CA GLN A 240 -2.14 8.54 23.55
C GLN A 240 -3.22 9.13 24.47
N GLY A 241 -3.00 10.31 25.06
CA GLY A 241 -3.95 10.95 25.97
C GLY A 241 -5.29 11.33 25.31
N ASN A 242 -5.29 11.59 24.00
CA ASN A 242 -6.48 12.00 23.24
C ASN A 242 -6.94 10.96 22.21
N SER A 243 -6.11 9.94 21.91
CA SER A 243 -6.39 8.94 20.87
C SER A 243 -7.67 8.15 21.13
N ASP A 244 -8.01 7.88 22.39
CA ASP A 244 -9.22 7.15 22.75
C ASP A 244 -10.50 7.93 22.41
N THR A 245 -10.49 9.25 22.57
CA THR A 245 -11.63 10.11 22.22
C THR A 245 -11.80 10.18 20.71
N TYR A 246 -10.69 10.37 19.97
CA TYR A 246 -10.72 10.33 18.50
C TYR A 246 -11.18 8.98 17.97
N TRP A 247 -10.68 7.89 18.54
CA TRP A 247 -11.07 6.54 18.15
C TRP A 247 -12.55 6.26 18.41
N LYS A 248 -13.10 6.68 19.57
CA LYS A 248 -14.53 6.53 19.86
C LYS A 248 -15.40 7.26 18.84
N SER A 249 -14.99 8.46 18.41
CA SER A 249 -15.68 9.23 17.37
C SER A 249 -15.62 8.54 16.01
N GLN A 250 -14.43 8.10 15.57
CA GLN A 250 -14.27 7.35 14.30
C GLN A 250 -14.99 6.00 14.31
N ARG A 251 -15.01 5.32 15.46
CA ARG A 251 -15.74 4.06 15.59
C ARG A 251 -17.25 4.26 15.40
N TYR A 252 -17.81 5.36 15.91
CA TYR A 252 -19.22 5.65 15.74
C TYR A 252 -19.58 5.82 14.26
N SER A 253 -18.79 6.59 13.49
CA SER A 253 -19.03 6.77 12.05
C SER A 253 -18.93 5.45 11.29
N LEU A 254 -17.93 4.62 11.61
CA LEU A 254 -17.77 3.30 10.99
C LEU A 254 -18.97 2.38 11.31
N ILE A 255 -19.42 2.32 12.57
CA ILE A 255 -20.58 1.49 12.95
C ILE A 255 -21.84 1.95 12.20
N LEU A 256 -22.07 3.25 12.10
CA LEU A 256 -23.21 3.81 11.38
C LEU A 256 -23.16 3.45 9.88
N GLU A 257 -21.97 3.46 9.28
CA GLU A 257 -21.77 3.01 7.90
C GLU A 257 -22.08 1.51 7.74
N TYR A 258 -21.53 0.66 8.60
CA TYR A 258 -21.79 -0.78 8.58
C TYR A 258 -23.27 -1.12 8.78
N HIS A 259 -23.98 -0.36 9.62
CA HIS A 259 -25.42 -0.54 9.82
C HIS A 259 -26.24 -0.23 8.55
N ASN A 260 -25.77 0.69 7.71
CA ASN A 260 -26.41 1.06 6.45
C ASN A 260 -26.00 0.15 5.26
N ARG A 261 -25.12 -0.83 5.48
CA ARG A 261 -24.76 -1.82 4.45
C ARG A 261 -25.81 -2.94 4.38
N PRO A 262 -26.04 -3.52 3.18
CA PRO A 262 -26.92 -4.67 3.05
C PRO A 262 -26.39 -5.84 3.90
N ALA A 263 -27.29 -6.58 4.54
CA ALA A 263 -26.94 -7.62 5.51
C ALA A 263 -26.20 -8.84 4.93
N LEU A 264 -26.15 -9.00 3.60
CA LEU A 264 -25.46 -10.12 2.97
C LEU A 264 -23.97 -9.82 2.84
N ALA A 265 -23.13 -10.82 3.06
CA ALA A 265 -21.68 -10.69 2.86
C ALA A 265 -21.30 -10.80 1.37
N PRO A 266 -20.22 -10.15 0.90
CA PRO A 266 -19.66 -10.41 -0.43
C PRO A 266 -19.23 -11.89 -0.46
N PRO A 267 -19.55 -12.73 -1.48
CA PRO A 267 -20.02 -12.48 -2.86
C PRO A 267 -21.56 -12.55 -3.09
N PHE A 268 -22.36 -12.89 -2.08
CA PHE A 268 -23.82 -13.04 -2.21
C PHE A 268 -24.58 -11.70 -2.25
N ILE A 269 -23.87 -10.59 -2.04
CA ILE A 269 -24.36 -9.22 -2.16
C ILE A 269 -25.02 -8.94 -3.51
N ILE A 270 -24.58 -9.60 -4.60
CA ILE A 270 -25.16 -9.44 -5.94
C ILE A 270 -26.68 -9.69 -5.91
N ILE A 271 -27.14 -10.68 -5.14
CA ILE A 271 -28.58 -11.01 -5.03
C ILE A 271 -29.35 -9.85 -4.38
N SER A 272 -28.76 -9.20 -3.38
CA SER A 272 -29.37 -8.03 -2.75
C SER A 272 -29.44 -6.81 -3.67
N HIS A 273 -28.40 -6.57 -4.47
CA HIS A 273 -28.38 -5.49 -5.47
C HIS A 273 -29.35 -5.76 -6.61
N LEU A 274 -29.42 -6.99 -7.12
CA LEU A 274 -30.40 -7.39 -8.14
C LEU A 274 -31.83 -7.21 -7.63
N ARG A 275 -32.12 -7.61 -6.39
CA ARG A 275 -33.44 -7.39 -5.75
C ARG A 275 -33.76 -5.90 -5.64
N GLN A 276 -32.81 -5.06 -5.23
CA GLN A 276 -33.00 -3.61 -5.13
C GLN A 276 -33.25 -2.97 -6.50
N LEU A 277 -32.50 -3.38 -7.53
CA LEU A 277 -32.67 -2.89 -8.90
C LEU A 277 -34.04 -3.31 -9.48
N LEU A 278 -34.46 -4.55 -9.25
CA LEU A 278 -35.76 -5.06 -9.69
C LEU A 278 -36.91 -4.36 -8.98
N LEU A 279 -36.82 -4.14 -7.66
CA LEU A 279 -37.83 -3.40 -6.90
C LEU A 279 -37.89 -1.93 -7.34
N HIS A 280 -36.77 -1.31 -7.67
CA HIS A 280 -36.72 0.06 -8.17
C HIS A 280 -37.38 0.18 -9.55
N ARG A 281 -37.12 -0.80 -10.44
CA ARG A 281 -37.74 -0.86 -11.77
C ARG A 281 -39.24 -1.18 -11.71
N ALA A 282 -39.65 -2.00 -10.75
CA ALA A 282 -41.07 -2.33 -10.50
C ALA A 282 -41.87 -1.20 -9.85
N ARG A 283 -41.23 -0.28 -9.12
CA ARG A 283 -41.88 0.86 -8.43
C ARG A 283 -41.90 2.17 -9.24
N GLY A 284 -41.60 2.14 -10.55
CA GLY A 284 -41.84 3.29 -11.43
C GLY A 284 -41.21 4.60 -10.96
N GLY A 285 -39.92 4.58 -10.58
CA GLY A 285 -39.15 5.80 -10.33
C GLY A 285 -39.54 6.61 -9.08
N SER A 286 -40.39 6.08 -8.19
CA SER A 286 -40.79 6.80 -6.98
C SER A 286 -40.30 6.08 -5.71
N SER A 287 -39.40 6.78 -5.00
CA SER A 287 -38.92 6.55 -3.63
C SER A 287 -37.87 5.45 -3.44
N ILE A 288 -36.63 5.89 -3.25
CA ILE A 288 -35.52 5.13 -2.66
C ILE A 288 -35.87 4.89 -1.18
N CYS A 289 -36.48 3.74 -0.89
CA CYS A 289 -36.71 3.32 0.48
C CYS A 289 -35.45 2.56 0.95
N TYR A 290 -34.61 3.24 1.73
CA TYR A 290 -33.56 2.57 2.50
C TYR A 290 -34.24 1.58 3.44
N ILE A 291 -33.76 0.34 3.44
CA ILE A 291 -34.33 -0.81 4.16
C ILE A 291 -34.45 -0.62 5.68
N ASN A 292 -34.05 0.52 6.28
CA ASN A 292 -34.15 0.74 7.73
C ASN A 292 -34.78 2.06 8.21
N TYR A 293 -35.30 2.95 7.36
CA TYR A 293 -36.02 4.14 7.87
C TYR A 293 -37.24 4.51 7.01
N CYS A 294 -38.41 3.98 7.38
CA CYS A 294 -39.68 4.64 7.10
C CYS A 294 -39.80 5.83 8.07
N TYR A 295 -39.44 7.04 7.62
CA TYR A 295 -39.93 8.24 8.28
C TYR A 295 -41.40 8.38 7.91
N CYS A 296 -42.29 8.25 8.89
CA CYS A 296 -43.71 8.54 8.71
C CYS A 296 -43.87 10.07 8.66
N PRO A 297 -44.30 10.68 7.55
CA PRO A 297 -44.67 12.08 7.56
C PRO A 297 -45.96 12.22 8.39
N LYS A 298 -45.90 13.05 9.43
CA LYS A 298 -47.12 13.64 10.00
C LYS A 298 -47.65 14.71 9.06
#